data_AF-V4B115-F1
#
_entry.id   AF-V4B115-F1
#
_cell.length_a   1.000
_cell.length_b   1.000
_cell.length_c   1.000
_cell.angle_alpha   90.00
_cell.angle_beta   90.00
_cell.angle_gamma   90.00
#
_symmetry.space_group_name_H-M   'P 1'
#
loop_
_entity.id
_entity.type
_entity.pdbx_description
1 polymer ?
#
loop_
_entity_poly.entity_id
_entity_poly.type
_entity_poly.pdbx_seq_one_letter_code
_entity_poly.pdbx_strand_id
1 'polypeptide(L)' 'MIQRCVIVQRDDKGYGLTVSGDNPVYVQSVKAEGAAARCGVQEGDKILKVNGTLVTNRNHIDVVKLIKCKSKYFC' A
#
# COMPACT_ATOMS: atom_id res chain seq x y z
N MET A 1 -18.50 -6.60 -9.87
CA MET A 1 -17.30 -5.77 -9.64
C MET A 1 -16.22 -6.69 -9.07
N ILE A 2 -15.10 -6.86 -9.76
CA ILE A 2 -14.03 -7.78 -9.33
C ILE A 2 -12.97 -6.93 -8.61
N GLN A 3 -12.86 -7.09 -7.29
CA GLN A 3 -11.75 -6.50 -6.54
C GLN A 3 -10.53 -7.40 -6.68
N ARG A 4 -9.44 -6.90 -7.27
CA ARG A 4 -8.17 -7.63 -7.36
C ARG A 4 -7.31 -7.29 -6.14
N CYS A 5 -6.96 -8.30 -5.36
CA CYS A 5 -5.99 -8.16 -4.27
C CYS A 5 -4.59 -8.40 -4.84
N VAL A 6 -3.73 -7.40 -4.72
CA VAL A 6 -2.34 -7.46 -5.18
C VAL A 6 -1.41 -7.35 -3.98
N ILE A 7 -0.45 -8.26 -3.89
CA ILE A 7 0.55 -8.27 -2.82
C ILE A 7 1.80 -7.61 -3.39
N VAL A 8 2.12 -6.42 -2.89
CA VAL A 8 3.35 -5.71 -3.28
C VAL A 8 4.47 -6.11 -2.33
N GLN A 9 5.52 -6.74 -2.86
CA GLN A 9 6.73 -6.99 -2.09
C GLN A 9 7.55 -5.70 -1.99
N ARG A 10 8.15 -5.46 -0.84
CA ARG A 10 9.00 -4.29 -0.61
C ARG A 10 10.44 -4.59 -1.04
N ASP A 11 11.03 -3.69 -1.83
CA ASP A 11 12.47 -3.68 -2.11
C ASP A 11 13.23 -2.69 -1.19
N ASP A 12 14.56 -2.58 -1.36
CA ASP A 12 15.41 -1.59 -0.68
C ASP A 12 14.92 -0.15 -0.82
N LYS A 13 14.34 0.20 -1.98
CA LYS A 13 13.78 1.53 -2.27
C LYS A 13 12.35 1.73 -1.74
N GLY A 14 11.74 0.71 -1.11
CA GLY A 14 10.33 0.72 -0.69
C GLY A 14 9.39 0.10 -1.74
N TYR A 15 8.09 0.41 -1.65
CA TYR A 15 7.08 -0.15 -2.56
C TYR A 15 7.03 0.56 -3.93
N GLY A 16 7.57 1.79 -4.02
CA GLY A 16 7.51 2.57 -5.26
C GLY A 16 6.08 3.01 -5.62
N LEU A 17 5.24 3.25 -4.63
CA LEU A 17 3.89 3.79 -4.80
C LEU A 17 3.65 4.91 -3.79
N THR A 18 2.88 5.92 -4.21
CA THR A 18 2.42 7.02 -3.36
C THR A 18 0.95 6.80 -3.08
N VAL A 19 0.57 6.92 -1.80
CA VAL A 19 -0.81 6.77 -1.36
C VAL A 19 -1.34 8.11 -0.85
N SER A 20 -2.62 8.36 -1.07
CA SER A 20 -3.28 9.57 -0.60
C SER A 20 -4.74 9.29 -0.24
N GLY A 21 -5.26 10.03 0.73
CA GLY A 21 -6.61 9.83 1.29
C GLY A 21 -6.59 9.39 2.76
N ASP A 22 -7.64 9.79 3.49
CA ASP A 22 -7.73 9.55 4.94
C ASP A 22 -8.59 8.32 5.27
N ASN A 23 -9.72 8.17 4.57
CA ASN A 23 -10.49 6.93 4.53
C ASN A 23 -11.53 6.99 3.38
N PRO A 24 -11.47 6.13 2.36
CA PRO A 24 -10.45 5.11 2.09
C PRO A 24 -9.21 5.70 1.39
N VAL A 25 -8.09 4.98 1.50
CA VAL A 25 -6.82 5.38 0.88
C VAL A 25 -6.75 4.90 -0.57
N TYR A 26 -6.24 5.75 -1.45
CA TYR A 26 -6.06 5.47 -2.87
C TYR A 26 -4.60 5.58 -3.28
N VAL A 27 -4.25 4.87 -4.34
CA VAL A 27 -2.94 5.01 -4.99
C VAL A 27 -2.95 6.31 -5.79
N GLN A 28 -2.12 7.26 -5.37
CA GLN A 28 -1.98 8.56 -6.03
C GLN A 28 -1.08 8.49 -7.26
N SER A 29 0.01 7.73 -7.17
CA SER A 29 0.93 7.54 -8.30
C SER A 29 1.78 6.29 -8.07
N VAL A 30 2.15 5.63 -9.15
CA VAL A 30 3.01 4.44 -9.12
C VAL A 30 4.30 4.76 -9.86
N LYS A 31 5.44 4.47 -9.21
CA LYS A 31 6.74 4.64 -9.82
C LYS A 31 6.95 3.56 -10.87
N ALA A 32 7.27 3.96 -12.10
CA ALA A 32 7.75 3.05 -13.14
C ALA A 32 8.96 2.27 -12.62
N GLU A 33 8.98 0.95 -12.86
CA GLU A 33 9.97 0.01 -12.29
C GLU A 33 9.91 -0.19 -10.76
N GLY A 34 8.90 0.39 -10.09
CA GLY A 34 8.64 0.14 -8.67
C GLY A 34 8.08 -1.25 -8.42
N ALA A 35 8.18 -1.73 -7.18
CA ALA A 35 7.59 -3.01 -6.81
C ALA A 35 6.07 -3.05 -7.06
N ALA A 36 5.39 -1.93 -6.81
CA ALA A 36 3.97 -1.75 -7.10
C ALA A 36 3.64 -1.91 -8.59
N ALA A 37 4.43 -1.28 -9.47
CA ALA A 37 4.26 -1.41 -10.92
C ALA A 37 4.47 -2.86 -11.37
N ARG A 38 5.46 -3.56 -10.81
CA ARG A 38 5.72 -4.98 -11.09
C ARG A 38 4.59 -5.90 -10.64
N CYS A 39 3.86 -5.51 -9.59
CA CYS A 39 2.66 -6.20 -9.15
C CYS A 39 1.42 -5.86 -9.99
N GLY A 40 1.48 -4.86 -10.87
CA GLY A 40 0.34 -4.38 -11.67
C GLY A 40 -0.58 -3.43 -10.92
N VAL A 41 -0.10 -2.81 -9.84
CA VAL A 41 -0.83 -1.73 -9.15
C VAL A 41 -0.85 -0.50 -10.04
N GLN A 42 -2.01 0.16 -10.12
CA GLN A 42 -2.20 1.36 -10.91
C GLN A 42 -2.70 2.52 -10.06
N GLU A 43 -2.47 3.72 -10.55
CA GLU A 43 -3.05 4.94 -9.98
C GLU A 43 -4.58 4.88 -10.05
N GLY A 44 -5.23 5.28 -8.95
CA GLY A 44 -6.67 5.13 -8.75
C GLY A 44 -7.09 3.85 -8.04
N ASP A 45 -6.19 2.88 -7.83
CA ASP A 45 -6.51 1.68 -7.05
C ASP A 45 -6.83 2.03 -5.59
N LYS A 46 -7.84 1.35 -5.03
CA LYS A 46 -8.23 1.50 -3.63
C LYS A 46 -7.49 0.49 -2.75
N ILE A 47 -6.87 0.98 -1.69
CA ILE A 47 -6.16 0.16 -0.73
C ILE A 47 -7.12 -0.32 0.35
N LEU A 48 -7.36 -1.63 0.39
CA LEU A 48 -8.21 -2.26 1.40
C LEU A 48 -7.39 -2.92 2.51
N LYS A 49 -6.20 -3.42 2.17
CA LYS A 49 -5.37 -4.24 3.04
C LYS A 49 -3.90 -3.96 2.75
N VAL A 50 -3.09 -3.78 3.80
CA VAL A 50 -1.64 -3.60 3.69
C VAL A 50 -0.97 -4.62 4.59
N ASN A 51 -0.02 -5.40 4.06
CA ASN A 51 0.73 -6.42 4.82
C ASN A 51 -0.17 -7.38 5.62
N GLY A 52 -1.31 -7.80 5.06
CA GLY A 52 -2.22 -8.70 5.76
C GLY A 52 -3.12 -8.03 6.81
N THR A 53 -2.99 -6.72 7.04
CA THR A 53 -3.84 -5.96 7.97
C THR A 53 -4.89 -5.15 7.20
N LEU A 54 -6.16 -5.31 7.57
CA LEU A 54 -7.26 -4.49 7.02
C LEU A 54 -7.10 -3.05 7.48
N VAL A 55 -7.08 -2.14 6.49
CA VAL A 55 -6.92 -0.70 6.71
C VAL A 55 -8.19 0.09 6.42
N THR A 56 -9.26 -0.56 5.99
CA THR A 56 -10.58 0.05 5.74
C THR A 56 -11.23 0.72 6.95
N ASN A 57 -10.79 0.38 8.16
CA ASN A 57 -11.32 0.93 9.42
C ASN A 57 -10.21 1.57 10.27
N ARG A 58 -9.03 1.81 9.68
CA ARG A 58 -7.88 2.40 10.38
C ARG A 58 -7.63 3.80 9.85
N ASN A 59 -7.25 4.71 10.75
CA ASN A 59 -6.88 6.07 10.37
C ASN A 59 -5.70 6.06 9.41
N HIS A 60 -5.65 7.05 8.51
CA HIS A 60 -4.57 7.23 7.52
C HIS A 60 -3.18 7.12 8.15
N ILE A 61 -3.03 7.54 9.41
CA ILE A 61 -1.74 7.61 10.11
C ILE A 61 -1.21 6.20 10.32
N ASP A 62 -2.10 5.28 10.69
CA ASP A 62 -1.76 3.86 10.89
C ASP A 62 -1.47 3.16 9.56
N VAL A 63 -2.20 3.49 8.50
CA VAL A 63 -1.97 2.94 7.16
C VAL A 63 -0.61 3.37 6.62
N VAL A 64 -0.33 4.68 6.66
CA VAL A 64 0.95 5.24 6.24
C VAL A 64 2.08 4.73 7.12
N LYS A 65 1.85 4.55 8.43
CA LYS A 65 2.78 3.84 9.31
C LYS A 65 2.96 2.40 8.88
N LEU A 66 1.93 1.63 8.55
CA LEU A 66 2.09 0.24 8.09
C LEU A 66 2.90 0.13 6.78
N ILE A 67 2.70 1.09 5.88
CA ILE A 67 3.43 1.16 4.61
C ILE A 67 4.88 1.62 4.86
N LYS A 68 5.13 2.66 5.67
CA LYS A 68 6.49 3.14 5.92
C LYS A 68 7.28 2.25 6.88
N CYS A 69 6.64 1.72 7.92
CA CYS A 69 7.29 1.11 9.05
C CYS A 69 7.87 -0.27 8.66
N LYS A 70 9.21 -0.33 8.63
CA LYS A 70 9.96 -1.55 8.87
C LYS A 70 9.93 -1.79 10.39
N SER A 71 8.88 -2.40 10.94
CA SER A 71 8.99 -2.84 12.35
C SER A 71 9.49 -4.27 12.40
N LYS A 72 10.77 -4.37 12.71
CA LYS A 72 11.52 -5.58 13.06
C LYS A 72 11.17 -6.07 14.48
N TYR A 73 9.96 -5.80 14.97
CA TYR A 73 9.56 -6.10 16.34
C TYR A 73 8.19 -6.78 16.33
N PHE A 74 8.24 -8.10 16.13
CA PHE A 74 7.38 -9.02 16.85
C PHE A 74 8.00 -9.18 18.24
N CYS A 75 7.32 -8.70 19.27
CA CYS A 75 7.30 -9.34 20.57
C CYS A 75 5.83 -9.39 21.01
#